data_AF-A0A957C544-F1
#
_entry.id   AF-A0A957C544-F1
#
_cell.length_a   1.000
_cell.length_b   1.000
_cell.length_c   1.000
_cell.angle_alpha   90.00
_cell.angle_beta   90.00
_cell.angle_gamma   90.00
#
_symmetry.space_group_name_H-M   'P 1'
#
loop_
_entity.id
_entity.type
_entity.pdbx_description
1 polymer ?
#
loop_
_entity_poly.entity_id
_entity_poly.type
_entity_poly.pdbx_seq_one_letter_code
_entity_poly.pdbx_strand_id
1 'polypeptide(L)'
;MNEMQGRLIHITGIVQGVGFRPFVYSLALRHNLTGWVRNTSEGVVIRVDGHRDALASFVLALRQEAPPLAHIDNLTTTDCEPDRFISFEIPHSEAIVGAAQPISPDIAICEDCLRELRDPNDPRYRYPFINCTNCGPRYSIIEGIPYDRPQTTMREFVMCAECQAEYDDPGNRRFHA
;
A
#
# COMPACT_ATOMS: atom_id res chain seq x y z
N MET A 1 13.25 0.39 31.22
CA MET A 1 12.02 -0.30 30.80
C MET A 1 11.63 0.30 29.46
N ASN A 2 11.53 -0.52 28.41
CA ASN A 2 11.28 -0.04 27.05
C ASN A 2 9.81 0.36 26.94
N GLU A 3 9.52 1.64 27.12
CA GLU A 3 8.17 2.17 27.08
C GLU A 3 7.60 2.05 25.66
N MET A 4 6.35 1.59 25.56
CA MET A 4 5.61 1.55 24.32
C MET A 4 5.27 2.99 23.92
N GLN A 5 5.50 3.35 22.66
CA GLN A 5 5.22 4.68 22.14
C GLN A 5 4.32 4.58 20.92
N GLY A 6 3.50 5.60 20.71
CA GLY A 6 2.72 5.76 19.50
C GLY A 6 3.36 6.78 18.57
N ARG A 7 3.23 6.55 17.26
CA ARG A 7 3.50 7.54 16.22
C ARG A 7 2.35 7.65 15.24
N LEU A 8 2.14 8.88 14.77
CA LEU A 8 1.34 9.20 13.61
C LEU A 8 2.30 9.67 12.52
N ILE A 9 2.27 9.01 11.37
CA ILE A 9 3.12 9.31 10.23
C ILE A 9 2.21 9.70 9.07
N HIS A 10 2.50 10.84 8.45
CA HIS A 10 1.81 11.28 7.25
C HIS A 10 2.81 11.38 6.10
N ILE A 11 2.46 10.76 4.96
CA ILE A 11 3.33 10.63 3.79
C ILE A 11 2.59 11.18 2.58
N THR A 12 3.24 12.11 1.87
CA THR A 12 2.70 12.72 0.64
C THR A 12 3.64 12.48 -0.53
N GLY A 13 3.09 12.58 -1.74
CA GLY A 13 3.78 12.30 -3.00
C GLY A 13 3.07 11.19 -3.77
N ILE A 14 3.76 10.57 -4.73
CA ILE A 14 3.21 9.43 -5.48
C ILE A 14 3.32 8.18 -4.60
N VAL A 15 2.38 8.04 -3.65
CA VAL A 15 2.39 6.95 -2.65
C VAL A 15 1.12 6.10 -2.67
N GLN A 16 0.21 6.37 -3.62
CA GLN A 16 -1.02 5.61 -3.82
C GLN A 16 -1.01 4.91 -5.18
N GLY A 17 -1.60 3.70 -5.24
CA GLY A 17 -1.55 2.85 -6.44
C GLY A 17 -0.18 2.26 -6.74
N VAL A 18 0.76 2.26 -5.79
CA VAL A 18 2.16 1.84 -6.00
C VAL A 18 2.61 0.72 -5.07
N GLY A 19 1.65 -0.05 -4.51
CA GLY A 19 1.95 -1.11 -3.54
C GLY A 19 2.40 -0.61 -2.16
N PHE A 20 2.16 0.67 -1.84
CA PHE A 20 2.66 1.28 -0.60
C PHE A 20 2.03 0.68 0.65
N ARG A 21 0.70 0.44 0.68
CA ARG A 21 0.01 -0.16 1.83
C ARG A 21 0.54 -1.58 2.16
N PRO A 22 0.64 -2.52 1.19
CA PRO A 22 1.34 -3.79 1.36
C PRO A 22 2.76 -3.65 1.91
N PHE A 23 3.54 -2.73 1.35
CA PHE A 23 4.91 -2.49 1.79
C PHE A 23 4.97 -2.06 3.26
N VAL A 24 4.14 -1.09 3.65
CA VAL A 24 4.06 -0.58 5.04
C VAL A 24 3.63 -1.69 6.00
N TYR A 25 2.63 -2.48 5.63
CA TYR A 25 2.16 -3.62 6.43
C TYR A 25 3.29 -4.63 6.68
N SER A 26 3.96 -5.09 5.61
CA SER A 26 5.06 -6.05 5.73
C SER A 26 6.25 -5.47 6.49
N LEU A 27 6.55 -4.18 6.32
CA LEU A 27 7.60 -3.49 7.07
C LEU A 27 7.25 -3.40 8.56
N ALA A 28 6.00 -3.09 8.91
CA ALA A 28 5.58 -3.01 10.30
C ALA A 28 5.72 -4.36 11.01
N LEU A 29 5.32 -5.46 10.36
CA LEU A 29 5.50 -6.81 10.89
C LEU A 29 6.98 -7.16 11.07
N ARG A 30 7.86 -6.83 10.09
CA ARG A 30 9.32 -7.04 10.22
C ARG A 30 9.92 -6.34 11.43
N HIS A 31 9.38 -5.19 11.82
CA HIS A 31 9.83 -4.42 12.99
C HIS A 31 9.05 -4.74 14.28
N ASN A 32 8.18 -5.76 14.28
CA ASN A 32 7.30 -6.12 15.40
C ASN A 32 6.45 -4.93 15.90
N LEU A 33 5.88 -4.17 14.97
CA LEU A 33 5.02 -3.03 15.25
C LEU A 33 3.54 -3.39 15.06
N THR A 34 2.67 -2.67 15.75
CA THR A 34 1.21 -2.82 15.67
C THR A 34 0.57 -1.48 15.29
N GLY A 35 -0.61 -1.47 14.68
CA GLY A 35 -1.20 -0.24 14.14
C GLY A 35 -1.96 -0.42 12.85
N TRP A 36 -1.93 0.59 11.99
CA TRP A 36 -2.59 0.54 10.69
C TRP A 36 -1.98 1.50 9.67
N VAL A 37 -2.22 1.21 8.39
CA VAL A 37 -1.93 2.09 7.25
C VAL A 37 -3.17 2.34 6.41
N ARG A 38 -3.45 3.61 6.08
CA ARG A 38 -4.64 4.02 5.34
C ARG A 38 -4.28 5.00 4.22
N ASN A 39 -4.91 4.82 3.07
CA ASN A 39 -4.95 5.85 2.04
C ASN A 39 -6.00 6.91 2.42
N THR A 40 -5.62 8.17 2.40
CA THR A 40 -6.54 9.30 2.55
C THR A 40 -6.49 10.18 1.31
N SER A 41 -7.34 11.20 1.19
CA SER A 41 -7.23 12.16 0.07
C SER A 41 -6.01 13.10 0.19
N GLU A 42 -5.33 13.13 1.34
CA GLU A 42 -4.11 13.93 1.59
C GLU A 42 -2.80 13.14 1.43
N GLY A 43 -2.86 11.81 1.36
CA GLY A 43 -1.69 10.96 1.21
C GLY A 43 -1.88 9.61 1.88
N VAL A 44 -0.81 9.05 2.44
CA VAL A 44 -0.86 7.83 3.26
C VAL A 44 -0.67 8.21 4.72
N VAL A 45 -1.58 7.76 5.57
CA VAL A 45 -1.50 7.93 7.02
C VAL A 45 -1.17 6.57 7.65
N ILE A 46 -0.22 6.56 8.57
CA ILE A 46 0.17 5.39 9.35
C ILE A 46 0.05 5.75 10.82
N ARG A 47 -0.69 4.92 11.56
CA ARG A 47 -0.70 4.96 13.02
C ARG A 47 0.02 3.71 13.50
N VAL A 48 1.02 3.87 14.35
CA VAL A 48 1.88 2.74 14.71
C VAL A 48 2.36 2.84 16.14
N ASP A 49 2.29 1.72 16.85
CA ASP A 49 2.77 1.56 18.20
C ASP A 49 3.94 0.57 18.23
N GLY A 50 4.94 0.90 19.05
CA GLY A 50 6.10 0.04 19.25
C GLY A 50 7.10 0.61 20.24
N HIS A 51 8.21 -0.12 20.39
CA HIS A 51 9.35 0.40 21.11
C HIS A 51 10.05 1.50 20.29
N ARG A 52 10.63 2.47 21.01
CA ARG A 52 11.30 3.64 20.41
C ARG A 52 12.26 3.31 19.27
N ASP A 53 13.12 2.30 19.47
CA ASP A 53 14.13 1.92 18.48
C ASP A 53 13.50 1.28 17.24
N ALA A 54 12.48 0.43 17.43
CA ALA A 54 11.74 -0.19 16.33
C ALA A 54 11.01 0.87 15.50
N LEU A 55 10.38 1.86 16.15
CA LEU A 55 9.73 2.99 15.48
C LEU A 55 10.73 3.86 14.71
N ALA A 56 11.92 4.09 15.26
CA ALA A 56 12.97 4.83 14.57
C ALA A 56 13.49 4.08 13.34
N SER A 57 13.77 2.78 13.46
CA SER A 57 14.18 1.95 12.33
C SER A 57 13.10 1.84 11.26
N PHE A 58 11.84 1.71 11.65
CA PHE A 58 10.70 1.66 10.73
C PHE A 58 10.58 2.94 9.90
N VAL A 59 10.68 4.12 10.53
CA VAL A 59 10.64 5.41 9.83
C VAL A 59 11.80 5.57 8.84
N LEU A 60 13.00 5.08 9.20
CA LEU A 60 14.14 5.08 8.31
C LEU A 60 13.90 4.17 7.10
N ALA A 61 13.44 2.94 7.34
CA ALA A 61 13.17 1.95 6.31
C ALA A 61 12.03 2.37 5.36
N LEU A 62 11.01 3.08 5.85
CA LEU A 62 9.96 3.67 5.01
C LEU A 62 10.53 4.55 3.88
N ARG A 63 11.63 5.26 4.14
CA ARG A 63 12.29 6.12 3.15
C ARG A 63 13.25 5.35 2.25
N GLN A 64 13.97 4.37 2.80
CA GLN A 64 15.05 3.67 2.10
C GLN A 64 14.57 2.50 1.25
N GLU A 65 13.49 1.85 1.65
CA GLU A 65 12.98 0.61 1.06
C GLU A 65 11.64 0.83 0.32
N ALA A 66 11.25 2.08 0.08
CA ALA A 66 9.99 2.41 -0.57
C ALA A 66 9.84 1.67 -1.92
N PRO A 67 8.60 1.29 -2.32
CA PRO A 67 8.37 0.60 -3.58
C PRO A 67 8.95 1.38 -4.78
N PRO A 68 9.40 0.69 -5.85
CA PRO A 68 10.07 1.36 -6.98
C PRO A 68 9.25 2.45 -7.68
N LEU A 69 7.92 2.33 -7.65
CA LEU A 69 7.00 3.31 -8.23
C LEU A 69 6.61 4.43 -7.26
N ALA A 70 6.99 4.31 -5.99
CA ALA A 70 6.67 5.28 -4.97
C ALA A 70 7.65 6.45 -5.01
N HIS A 71 7.12 7.66 -4.91
CA HIS A 71 7.91 8.87 -4.73
C HIS A 71 7.40 9.62 -3.50
N ILE A 72 8.22 9.69 -2.46
CA ILE A 72 7.88 10.39 -1.21
C ILE A 72 8.40 11.83 -1.31
N ASP A 73 7.49 12.79 -1.41
CA ASP A 73 7.81 14.21 -1.37
C ASP A 73 8.05 14.67 0.08
N ASN A 74 7.16 14.24 0.98
CA ASN A 74 7.23 14.57 2.38
C ASN A 74 6.83 13.38 3.25
N LEU A 75 7.49 13.27 4.41
CA LEU A 75 7.11 12.32 5.45
C LEU A 75 7.30 13.04 6.79
N THR A 76 6.19 13.27 7.47
CA THR A 76 6.15 13.87 8.80
C THR A 76 5.79 12.82 9.84
N THR A 77 6.40 12.94 11.02
CA THR A 77 6.15 12.04 12.15
C THR A 77 5.79 12.85 13.37
N THR A 78 4.72 12.48 14.05
CA THR A 78 4.28 13.08 15.30
C THR A 78 4.21 11.99 16.36
N ASP A 79 4.90 12.18 17.48
CA ASP A 79 4.78 11.29 18.62
C ASP A 79 3.40 11.48 19.28
N CYS A 80 2.81 10.40 19.76
CA CYS A 80 1.52 10.40 20.44
C CYS A 80 1.42 9.23 21.42
N GLU A 81 0.41 9.26 22.28
CA GLU A 81 0.14 8.16 23.22
C GLU A 81 -0.09 6.86 22.46
N PRO A 82 0.44 5.71 22.90
CA PRO A 82 0.17 4.44 22.23
C PRO A 82 -1.30 4.04 22.42
N ASP A 83 -1.96 3.64 21.33
CA ASP A 83 -3.34 3.12 21.35
C ASP A 83 -3.39 1.64 21.80
N ARG A 84 -2.23 0.97 21.85
CA ARG A 84 -2.01 -0.43 22.24
C ARG A 84 -2.71 -1.42 21.31
N PHE A 85 -2.51 -1.24 20.01
CA PHE A 85 -2.99 -2.18 19.01
C PHE A 85 -2.45 -3.60 19.25
N ILE A 86 -3.23 -4.61 18.85
CA ILE A 86 -2.86 -6.03 18.97
C ILE A 86 -2.34 -6.62 17.66
N SER A 87 -2.58 -5.93 16.55
CA SER A 87 -2.29 -6.32 15.17
C SER A 87 -1.86 -5.10 14.37
N PHE A 88 -1.34 -5.31 13.17
CA PHE A 88 -1.18 -4.27 12.17
C PHE A 88 -2.21 -4.49 11.05
N GLU A 89 -2.91 -3.45 10.59
CA GLU A 89 -4.06 -3.59 9.67
C GLU A 89 -4.03 -2.61 8.49
N ILE A 90 -4.79 -2.91 7.44
CA ILE A 90 -4.99 -2.03 6.28
C ILE A 90 -6.49 -1.69 6.18
N PRO A 91 -6.99 -0.71 6.96
CA PRO A 91 -8.38 -0.30 6.91
C PRO A 91 -8.75 0.34 5.56
N HIS A 92 -10.07 0.43 5.31
CA HIS A 92 -10.61 1.16 4.15
C HIS A 92 -10.12 2.61 4.09
N SER A 93 -9.99 3.12 2.87
CA SER A 93 -9.56 4.47 2.62
C SER A 93 -10.56 5.52 3.07
N GLU A 94 -10.07 6.72 3.38
CA GLU A 94 -10.86 7.83 3.91
C GLU A 94 -10.76 9.07 3.03
N ALA A 95 -11.90 9.52 2.50
CA ALA A 95 -11.94 10.73 1.68
C ALA A 95 -11.95 11.98 2.57
N ILE A 96 -11.07 12.94 2.27
CA ILE A 96 -10.99 14.23 2.95
C ILE A 96 -11.35 15.32 1.95
N VAL A 97 -12.35 16.16 2.30
CA VAL A 97 -12.88 17.19 1.40
C VAL A 97 -11.84 18.28 1.14
N GLY A 98 -11.61 18.61 -0.14
CA GLY A 98 -10.69 19.67 -0.55
C GLY A 98 -9.22 19.26 -0.64
N ALA A 99 -8.91 18.00 -0.29
CA ALA A 99 -7.57 17.45 -0.41
C ALA A 99 -7.29 16.88 -1.81
N ALA A 100 -6.04 16.97 -2.23
CA ALA A 100 -5.56 16.42 -3.49
C ALA A 100 -4.16 15.83 -3.30
N GLN A 101 -3.82 14.86 -4.15
CA GLN A 101 -2.51 14.22 -4.15
C GLN A 101 -2.15 13.76 -5.56
N PRO A 102 -0.85 13.64 -5.87
CA PRO A 102 -0.40 13.21 -7.18
C PRO A 102 -0.76 11.73 -7.41
N ILE A 103 -1.15 11.43 -8.64
CA ILE A 103 -1.51 10.08 -9.09
C ILE A 103 -0.34 9.50 -9.88
N SER A 104 -0.03 8.23 -9.66
CA SER A 104 1.01 7.52 -10.41
C SER A 104 0.65 7.43 -11.90
N PRO A 105 1.62 7.64 -12.83
CA PRO A 105 1.38 7.42 -14.25
C PRO A 105 1.12 5.94 -14.55
N ASP A 106 0.63 5.65 -15.75
CA ASP A 106 0.50 4.27 -16.22
C ASP A 106 1.87 3.62 -16.42
N ILE A 107 2.02 2.36 -16.02
CA ILE A 107 3.30 1.65 -16.03
C ILE A 107 3.21 0.39 -16.89
N ALA A 108 4.23 0.15 -17.72
CA ALA A 108 4.34 -1.07 -18.51
C ALA A 108 4.43 -2.33 -17.63
N ILE A 109 4.08 -3.49 -18.18
CA ILE A 109 4.13 -4.77 -17.49
C ILE A 109 5.51 -5.03 -16.86
N CYS A 110 5.54 -5.43 -15.58
CA CYS A 110 6.78 -5.81 -14.90
C CYS A 110 7.26 -7.21 -15.33
N GLU A 111 8.53 -7.52 -15.06
CA GLU A 111 9.14 -8.82 -15.42
C GLU A 111 8.41 -10.02 -14.79
N ASP A 112 7.89 -9.87 -13.56
CA ASP A 112 7.14 -10.94 -12.89
C ASP A 112 5.82 -11.22 -13.58
N CYS A 113 5.03 -10.18 -13.88
CA CYS A 113 3.80 -10.33 -14.66
C CYS A 113 4.10 -10.91 -16.05
N LEU A 114 5.21 -10.49 -16.68
CA LEU A 114 5.60 -11.00 -17.99
C LEU A 114 5.98 -12.49 -17.94
N ARG A 115 6.58 -12.95 -16.84
CA ARG A 115 6.89 -14.36 -16.58
C ARG A 115 5.62 -15.19 -16.47
N GLU A 116 4.70 -14.78 -15.60
CA GLU A 116 3.39 -15.44 -15.40
C GLU A 116 2.57 -15.46 -16.70
N LEU A 117 2.53 -14.35 -17.44
CA LEU A 117 1.84 -14.24 -18.73
C LEU A 117 2.32 -15.30 -19.74
N ARG A 118 3.58 -15.72 -19.64
CA ARG A 118 4.25 -16.66 -20.56
C ARG A 118 4.31 -18.10 -20.05
N ASP A 119 3.96 -18.35 -18.78
CA ASP A 119 4.01 -19.69 -18.19
C ASP A 119 2.70 -20.45 -18.42
N PRO A 120 2.70 -21.58 -19.18
CA PRO A 120 1.50 -22.38 -19.43
C PRO A 120 0.84 -22.98 -18.18
N ASN A 121 1.55 -23.02 -17.05
CA ASN A 121 1.03 -23.54 -15.79
C ASN A 121 0.47 -22.44 -14.87
N ASP A 122 0.66 -21.17 -15.22
CA ASP A 122 0.13 -20.06 -14.44
C ASP A 122 -1.35 -19.85 -14.77
N PRO A 123 -2.24 -19.62 -13.78
CA PRO A 123 -3.65 -19.31 -14.03
C PRO A 123 -3.87 -18.09 -14.94
N ARG A 124 -2.88 -17.19 -15.03
CA ARG A 124 -2.89 -15.98 -15.87
C ARG A 124 -2.10 -16.17 -17.17
N TYR A 125 -1.84 -17.41 -17.60
CA TYR A 125 -1.24 -17.69 -18.90
C TYR A 125 -2.01 -16.99 -20.03
N ARG A 126 -1.31 -16.13 -20.78
CA ARG A 126 -1.88 -15.31 -21.87
C ARG A 126 -3.05 -14.39 -21.46
N TYR A 127 -3.22 -14.08 -20.18
CA TYR A 127 -4.24 -13.15 -19.70
C TYR A 127 -3.92 -11.69 -20.10
N PRO A 128 -4.69 -11.04 -21.00
CA PRO A 128 -4.29 -9.75 -21.59
C PRO A 128 -4.24 -8.57 -20.62
N PHE A 129 -4.94 -8.66 -19.49
CA PHE A 129 -5.04 -7.59 -18.49
C PHE A 129 -4.22 -7.89 -17.24
N ILE A 130 -3.21 -8.76 -17.33
CA ILE A 130 -2.33 -9.07 -16.21
C ILE A 130 -1.62 -7.81 -15.69
N ASN A 131 -1.75 -7.56 -14.40
CA ASN A 131 -1.02 -6.54 -13.68
C ASN A 131 -0.80 -6.97 -12.21
N CYS A 132 -0.10 -6.13 -11.47
CA CYS A 132 0.09 -6.24 -10.02
C CYS A 132 0.26 -4.84 -9.41
N THR A 133 0.58 -4.74 -8.13
CA THR A 133 0.87 -3.46 -7.45
C THR A 133 1.98 -2.65 -8.11
N ASN A 134 2.90 -3.31 -8.82
CA ASN A 134 4.12 -2.72 -9.41
C ASN A 134 4.01 -2.42 -10.91
N CYS A 135 2.87 -2.64 -11.56
CA CYS A 135 2.70 -2.32 -12.98
C CYS A 135 1.22 -2.18 -13.39
N GLY A 136 0.98 -1.77 -14.64
CA GLY A 136 -0.34 -1.69 -15.24
C GLY A 136 -0.93 -0.28 -15.22
N PRO A 137 -2.21 -0.14 -15.62
CA PRO A 137 -2.87 1.15 -15.68
C PRO A 137 -3.06 1.74 -14.29
N ARG A 138 -2.93 3.06 -14.20
CA ARG A 138 -3.10 3.89 -13.00
C ARG A 138 -3.89 5.13 -13.38
N TYR A 139 -3.22 6.20 -13.77
CA TYR A 139 -3.85 7.46 -14.17
C TYR A 139 -5.00 7.27 -15.15
N SER A 140 -4.84 6.39 -16.15
CA SER A 140 -5.86 6.12 -17.17
C SER A 140 -7.17 5.51 -16.65
N ILE A 141 -7.18 4.90 -15.45
CA ILE A 141 -8.34 4.19 -14.91
C ILE A 141 -8.84 4.75 -13.57
N ILE A 142 -8.13 5.70 -12.97
CA ILE A 142 -8.51 6.30 -11.69
C ILE A 142 -9.55 7.40 -11.93
N GLU A 143 -10.69 7.29 -11.25
CA GLU A 143 -11.80 8.24 -11.31
C GLU A 143 -11.89 9.14 -10.07
N GLY A 144 -11.26 8.74 -8.96
CA GLY A 144 -11.28 9.49 -7.71
C GLY A 144 -10.14 9.13 -6.76
N ILE A 145 -10.00 9.93 -5.70
CA ILE A 145 -9.07 9.69 -4.60
C ILE A 145 -9.84 9.69 -3.27
N PRO A 146 -9.43 8.88 -2.28
CA PRO A 146 -8.21 8.07 -2.23
C PRO A 146 -8.26 6.85 -3.16
N TYR A 147 -7.09 6.41 -3.63
CA TYR A 147 -6.98 5.23 -4.48
C TYR A 147 -7.49 3.99 -3.76
N ASP A 148 -8.56 3.45 -4.31
CA ASP A 148 -9.07 2.11 -4.06
C ASP A 148 -9.88 1.65 -5.26
N ARG A 149 -10.09 0.34 -5.38
CA ARG A 149 -10.80 -0.27 -6.51
C ARG A 149 -12.14 0.42 -6.85
N PRO A 150 -13.01 0.80 -5.90
CA PRO A 150 -14.28 1.48 -6.20
C PRO A 150 -14.12 2.87 -6.84
N GLN A 151 -12.95 3.50 -6.70
CA GLN A 151 -12.59 4.79 -7.29
C GLN A 151 -11.84 4.65 -8.62
N THR A 152 -12.01 3.50 -9.28
CA THR A 152 -11.42 3.22 -10.59
C THR A 152 -12.47 2.61 -11.52
N THR A 153 -12.20 2.59 -12.82
CA THR A 153 -13.01 1.85 -13.79
C THR A 153 -13.07 0.35 -13.50
N MET A 154 -12.17 -0.19 -12.66
CA MET A 154 -12.21 -1.59 -12.22
C MET A 154 -13.36 -1.89 -11.24
N ARG A 155 -14.12 -0.89 -10.77
CA ARG A 155 -15.24 -1.08 -9.82
C ARG A 155 -16.33 -2.02 -10.36
N GLU A 156 -16.51 -2.06 -11.67
CA GLU A 156 -17.54 -2.89 -12.31
C GLU A 156 -17.14 -4.37 -12.39
N PHE A 157 -15.85 -4.67 -12.21
CA PHE A 157 -15.31 -6.02 -12.28
C PHE A 157 -15.11 -6.57 -10.86
N VAL A 158 -16.11 -7.30 -10.35
CA VAL A 158 -16.03 -7.96 -9.04
C VAL A 158 -14.96 -9.06 -9.10
N MET A 159 -14.09 -9.12 -8.08
CA MET A 159 -13.06 -10.16 -7.99
C MET A 159 -13.72 -11.53 -7.80
N CYS A 160 -13.24 -12.54 -8.53
CA CYS A 160 -13.58 -13.93 -8.24
C CYS A 160 -12.90 -14.37 -6.94
N ALA A 161 -13.29 -15.53 -6.41
CA ALA A 161 -12.77 -16.07 -5.15
C ALA A 161 -11.24 -16.20 -5.14
N GLU A 162 -10.62 -16.61 -6.26
CA GLU A 162 -9.17 -16.77 -6.36
C GLU A 162 -8.44 -15.41 -6.30
N CYS A 163 -8.90 -14.43 -7.09
CA CYS A 163 -8.33 -13.08 -7.05
C CYS A 163 -8.52 -12.43 -5.67
N GLN A 164 -9.65 -12.65 -5.02
CA GLN A 164 -9.89 -12.14 -3.68
C GLN A 164 -8.94 -12.78 -2.66
N ALA A 165 -8.72 -14.09 -2.73
CA ALA A 165 -7.78 -14.78 -1.86
C ALA A 165 -6.35 -14.24 -2.00
N GLU A 166 -5.89 -13.95 -3.22
CA GLU A 166 -4.58 -13.33 -3.44
C GLU A 166 -4.53 -11.86 -3.01
N TYR A 167 -5.64 -11.13 -3.14
CA TYR A 167 -5.75 -9.73 -2.70
C TYR A 167 -5.64 -9.61 -1.19
N ASP A 168 -6.18 -10.58 -0.44
CA ASP A 168 -6.22 -10.59 1.03
C ASP A 168 -4.99 -11.28 1.66
N ASP A 169 -4.18 -12.03 0.90
CA ASP A 169 -3.02 -12.76 1.40
C ASP A 169 -1.75 -11.89 1.45
N PRO A 170 -1.22 -11.54 2.63
CA PRO A 170 0.01 -10.75 2.75
C PRO A 170 1.26 -11.43 2.19
N GLY A 171 1.24 -12.76 2.03
CA GLY A 171 2.31 -13.53 1.40
C GLY A 171 2.28 -13.47 -0.13
N ASN A 172 1.19 -12.98 -0.73
CA ASN A 172 1.04 -12.91 -2.17
C ASN A 172 1.51 -11.57 -2.74
N ARG A 173 2.16 -11.59 -3.90
CA ARG A 173 2.60 -10.36 -4.59
C ARG A 173 1.45 -9.48 -5.11
N ARG A 174 0.22 -10.01 -5.10
CA ARG A 174 -1.02 -9.28 -5.43
C ARG A 174 -1.80 -8.82 -4.20
N PHE A 175 -1.20 -8.89 -3.01
CA PHE A 175 -1.75 -8.31 -1.80
C PHE A 175 -2.11 -6.83 -2.02
N HIS A 176 -3.39 -6.48 -1.86
CA HIS A 176 -3.96 -5.17 -2.19
C HIS A 176 -3.61 -4.59 -3.59
N ALA A 177 -3.54 -5.43 -4.62
CA ALA A 177 -3.37 -5.01 -6.02
C ALA A 177 -4.66 -4.47 -6.67
#